data_AF-A0A975DSS5-F1
#
_entry.id   AF-A0A975DSS5-F1
#
_cell.length_a   1.000
_cell.length_b   1.000
_cell.length_c   1.000
_cell.angle_alpha   90.00
_cell.angle_beta   90.00
_cell.angle_gamma   90.00
#
_symmetry.space_group_name_H-M   'P 1'
#
loop_
_entity.id
_entity.type
_entity.pdbx_description
1 polymer ?
#
loop_
_entity_poly.entity_id
_entity_poly.type
_entity_poly.pdbx_seq_one_letter_code
_entity_poly.pdbx_strand_id
1 'polypeptide(L)'
;MTEPAPFRPDSPLVGILAPSPNHGERKSPIDMLVLHYTGMTSAEAAVDLLRDPASQVSCHYVVLEDGSIIQMVPEERRAWHAGVSSWEGQTDTNSRSIGIEIANPGHSNGYPPFPEAQIVAVAALCQDILSRHPIRADRVLAHSDVAPARKDDPGEKFPWHLLHHAGVGHLVHEAPLTGGRFFMRGDAGQPVEALQSMLALYGYGLAVTGLYDEATEQVVRAFQRHFRRAKVDGVADLSTIMTLRDLIASRPGDDAPRPTHHDHGHPHSHDPDGPRHT
;
A
#
# COMPACT_ATOMS: atom_id res chain seq x y z
N MET A 1 -27.04 -18.47 8.39
CA MET A 1 -25.87 -17.58 8.43
C MET A 1 -26.33 -16.28 9.07
N THR A 2 -25.75 -15.89 10.20
CA THR A 2 -26.07 -14.62 10.86
C THR A 2 -25.52 -13.48 10.01
N GLU A 3 -26.37 -12.51 9.65
CA GLU A 3 -25.90 -11.29 9.00
C GLU A 3 -24.86 -10.61 9.92
N PRO A 4 -23.74 -10.12 9.37
CA PRO A 4 -22.77 -9.31 10.13
C PRO A 4 -23.47 -8.11 10.76
N ALA A 5 -23.11 -7.79 12.01
CA ALA A 5 -23.72 -6.68 12.73
C ALA A 5 -23.51 -5.35 11.98
N PRO A 6 -24.54 -4.49 11.88
CA PRO A 6 -24.38 -3.18 11.25
C PRO A 6 -23.38 -2.34 12.05
N PHE A 7 -22.43 -1.72 11.34
CA PHE A 7 -21.45 -0.79 11.91
C PHE A 7 -21.53 0.57 11.19
N ARG A 8 -20.99 1.62 11.82
CA ARG A 8 -20.88 2.94 11.20
C ARG A 8 -19.59 3.03 10.39
N PRO A 9 -19.58 3.71 9.23
CA PRO A 9 -18.34 3.85 8.47
C PRO A 9 -17.28 4.57 9.31
N ASP A 10 -16.05 4.08 9.25
CA ASP A 10 -14.90 4.66 9.97
C ASP A 10 -14.38 5.93 9.28
N SER A 11 -14.58 6.03 7.97
CA SER A 11 -14.19 7.18 7.15
C SER A 11 -15.41 7.91 6.59
N PRO A 12 -15.44 9.26 6.59
CA PRO A 12 -16.52 10.03 5.99
C PRO A 12 -16.59 9.88 4.46
N LEU A 13 -15.55 9.32 3.84
CA LEU A 13 -15.46 9.08 2.40
C LEU A 13 -16.23 7.83 1.94
N VAL A 14 -16.68 6.99 2.88
CA VAL A 14 -17.40 5.75 2.57
C VAL A 14 -18.81 6.08 2.09
N GLY A 15 -19.10 5.73 0.84
CA GLY A 15 -20.44 5.86 0.26
C GLY A 15 -21.31 4.62 0.47
N ILE A 16 -20.69 3.45 0.69
CA ILE A 16 -21.39 2.16 0.71
C ILE A 16 -20.84 1.29 1.85
N LEU A 17 -21.74 0.65 2.60
CA LEU A 17 -21.37 -0.43 3.52
C LEU A 17 -21.73 -1.78 2.89
N ALA A 18 -20.77 -2.69 2.83
CA ALA A 18 -20.98 -4.06 2.39
C ALA A 18 -20.27 -5.03 3.34
N PRO A 19 -20.81 -5.24 4.56
CA PRO A 19 -20.09 -5.93 5.61
C PRO A 19 -19.70 -7.36 5.21
N SER A 20 -18.44 -7.71 5.47
CA SER A 20 -17.90 -9.07 5.32
C SER A 20 -17.94 -9.79 6.67
N PRO A 21 -18.32 -11.08 6.73
CA PRO A 21 -18.22 -11.89 7.95
C PRO A 21 -16.79 -12.41 8.22
N ASN A 22 -15.87 -12.26 7.25
CA ASN A 22 -14.52 -12.83 7.31
C ASN A 22 -13.55 -11.92 8.08
N HIS A 23 -13.73 -11.79 9.39
CA HIS A 23 -12.84 -10.98 10.22
C HIS A 23 -12.76 -11.51 11.65
N GLY A 24 -11.76 -11.06 12.40
CA GLY A 24 -11.55 -11.47 13.80
C GLY A 24 -11.07 -10.34 14.70
N GLU A 25 -10.68 -10.68 15.92
CA GLU A 25 -10.01 -9.74 16.82
C GLU A 25 -8.62 -9.38 16.30
N ARG A 26 -8.24 -8.11 16.47
CA ARG A 26 -6.85 -7.67 16.28
C ARG A 26 -5.98 -8.21 17.40
N LYS A 27 -4.74 -8.57 17.05
CA LYS A 27 -3.71 -8.98 18.02
C LYS A 27 -2.63 -7.92 18.23
N SER A 28 -2.71 -6.81 17.50
CA SER A 28 -1.70 -5.74 17.51
C SER A 28 -2.34 -4.40 17.14
N PRO A 29 -1.74 -3.27 17.55
CA PRO A 29 -2.13 -1.95 17.08
C PRO A 29 -1.95 -1.81 15.57
N ILE A 30 -2.75 -0.92 14.97
CA ILE A 30 -2.64 -0.57 13.56
C ILE A 30 -1.42 0.33 13.37
N ASP A 31 -0.48 -0.10 12.53
CA ASP A 31 0.71 0.68 12.17
C ASP A 31 1.18 0.43 10.73
N MET A 32 0.31 -0.17 9.90
CA MET A 32 0.57 -0.46 8.50
C MET A 32 -0.68 -0.21 7.64
N LEU A 33 -0.47 0.14 6.37
CA LEU A 33 -1.48 0.19 5.34
C LEU A 33 -1.01 -0.67 4.16
N VAL A 34 -1.82 -1.63 3.73
CA VAL A 34 -1.47 -2.52 2.61
C VAL A 34 -2.47 -2.34 1.47
N LEU A 35 -1.96 -2.00 0.30
CA LEU A 35 -2.72 -1.81 -0.94
C LEU A 35 -2.68 -3.07 -1.79
N HIS A 36 -3.84 -3.41 -2.35
CA HIS A 36 -4.09 -4.59 -3.17
C HIS A 36 -4.75 -4.15 -4.48
N TYR A 37 -4.72 -5.02 -5.49
CA TYR A 37 -5.78 -5.04 -6.48
C TYR A 37 -6.66 -6.26 -6.24
N THR A 38 -7.89 -6.21 -6.73
CA THR A 38 -8.83 -7.34 -6.60
C THR A 38 -8.43 -8.55 -7.44
N GLY A 39 -7.88 -8.33 -8.64
CA GLY A 39 -7.44 -9.40 -9.55
C GLY A 39 -8.61 -10.11 -10.21
N MET A 40 -9.80 -9.50 -10.16
CA MET A 40 -11.06 -10.03 -10.65
C MET A 40 -11.58 -9.17 -11.79
N THR A 41 -12.35 -9.80 -12.69
CA THR A 41 -12.84 -9.15 -13.92
C THR A 41 -13.92 -8.09 -13.67
N SER A 42 -14.53 -8.06 -12.48
CA SER A 42 -15.43 -6.98 -12.05
C SER A 42 -15.32 -6.74 -10.55
N ALA A 43 -15.61 -5.52 -10.13
CA ALA A 43 -15.59 -5.14 -8.73
C ALA A 43 -16.72 -5.78 -7.92
N GLU A 44 -17.89 -6.00 -8.53
CA GLU A 44 -19.02 -6.69 -7.88
C GLU A 44 -18.64 -8.11 -7.50
N ALA A 45 -18.01 -8.85 -8.42
CA ALA A 45 -17.54 -10.21 -8.16
C ALA A 45 -16.49 -10.23 -7.03
N ALA A 46 -15.64 -9.20 -6.95
CA ALA A 46 -14.69 -9.06 -5.84
C ALA A 46 -15.40 -8.81 -4.50
N VAL A 47 -16.37 -7.91 -4.46
CA VAL A 47 -17.16 -7.63 -3.25
C VAL A 47 -17.93 -8.88 -2.80
N ASP A 48 -18.53 -9.62 -3.73
CA ASP A 48 -19.25 -10.86 -3.42
C ASP A 48 -18.30 -11.92 -2.83
N LEU A 49 -17.13 -12.14 -3.43
CA LEU A 49 -16.12 -13.07 -2.93
C LEU A 49 -15.64 -12.68 -1.52
N LEU A 50 -15.37 -11.39 -1.29
CA LEU A 50 -14.91 -10.87 0.00
C LEU A 50 -15.99 -10.97 1.08
N ARG A 51 -17.27 -11.15 0.71
CA ARG A 51 -18.39 -11.36 1.65
C ARG A 51 -18.76 -12.82 1.85
N ASP A 52 -18.33 -13.71 0.96
CA ASP A 52 -18.59 -15.13 1.06
C ASP A 52 -17.87 -15.72 2.30
N PRO A 53 -18.59 -16.25 3.31
CA PRO A 53 -17.96 -16.90 4.45
C PRO A 53 -17.01 -18.05 4.06
N ALA A 54 -17.24 -18.70 2.93
CA ALA A 54 -16.40 -19.81 2.47
C ALA A 54 -15.04 -19.33 1.93
N SER A 55 -14.92 -18.08 1.50
CA SER A 55 -13.67 -17.56 0.91
C SER A 55 -12.57 -17.35 1.94
N GLN A 56 -12.95 -17.07 3.20
CA GLN A 56 -12.03 -16.77 4.30
C GLN A 56 -11.04 -15.65 3.95
N VAL A 57 -11.47 -14.70 3.12
CA VAL A 57 -10.75 -13.47 2.77
C VAL A 57 -11.65 -12.25 2.89
N SER A 58 -11.06 -11.12 3.25
CA SER A 58 -11.75 -9.82 3.32
C SER A 58 -10.72 -8.69 3.29
N CYS A 59 -11.19 -7.47 3.09
CA CYS A 59 -10.41 -6.25 3.27
C CYS A 59 -11.22 -5.26 4.13
N HIS A 60 -10.62 -4.13 4.47
CA HIS A 60 -11.35 -3.07 5.19
C HIS A 60 -12.14 -2.24 4.19
N TYR A 61 -11.52 -1.90 3.06
CA TYR A 61 -12.10 -1.04 2.03
C TYR A 61 -11.92 -1.61 0.63
N VAL A 62 -12.90 -1.37 -0.24
CA VAL A 62 -12.79 -1.55 -1.69
C VAL A 62 -12.97 -0.19 -2.36
N VAL A 63 -12.07 0.19 -3.27
CA VAL A 63 -12.22 1.40 -4.11
C VAL A 63 -12.55 0.99 -5.54
N LEU A 64 -13.73 1.39 -6.02
CA LEU A 64 -14.24 1.09 -7.35
C LEU A 64 -13.58 1.96 -8.43
N GLU A 65 -13.73 1.57 -9.69
CA GLU A 65 -13.16 2.26 -10.85
C GLU A 65 -13.64 3.72 -10.98
N ASP A 66 -14.84 4.03 -10.48
CA ASP A 66 -15.43 5.38 -10.48
C ASP A 66 -15.00 6.23 -9.26
N GLY A 67 -14.22 5.66 -8.34
CA GLY A 67 -13.79 6.31 -7.10
C GLY A 67 -14.74 6.11 -5.91
N SER A 68 -15.85 5.40 -6.07
CA SER A 68 -16.72 5.03 -4.95
C SER A 68 -15.99 4.12 -3.96
N ILE A 69 -16.19 4.37 -2.66
CA ILE A 69 -15.55 3.61 -1.59
C ILE A 69 -16.59 2.78 -0.84
N ILE A 70 -16.32 1.48 -0.76
CA ILE A 70 -17.08 0.51 0.01
C ILE A 70 -16.27 0.16 1.26
N GLN A 71 -16.91 0.17 2.43
CA GLN A 71 -16.30 -0.41 3.64
C GLN A 71 -16.92 -1.77 3.98
N MET A 72 -16.06 -2.76 4.22
CA MET A 72 -16.45 -4.15 4.44
C MET A 72 -16.17 -4.64 5.86
N VAL A 73 -15.09 -4.16 6.48
CA VAL A 73 -14.71 -4.54 7.85
C VAL A 73 -14.40 -3.27 8.64
N PRO A 74 -14.93 -3.10 9.87
CA PRO A 74 -14.53 -2.00 10.76
C PRO A 74 -13.02 -2.01 10.98
N GLU A 75 -12.39 -0.85 10.99
CA GLU A 75 -10.94 -0.75 11.18
C GLU A 75 -10.47 -1.29 12.52
N GLU A 76 -11.30 -1.29 13.57
CA GLU A 76 -10.94 -1.91 14.86
C GLU A 76 -10.81 -3.45 14.77
N ARG A 77 -11.37 -4.07 13.73
CA ARG A 77 -11.36 -5.53 13.51
C ARG A 77 -10.25 -5.93 12.56
N ARG A 78 -9.79 -7.17 12.66
CA ARG A 78 -8.78 -7.76 11.79
C ARG A 78 -9.43 -8.35 10.54
N ALA A 79 -9.38 -7.63 9.41
CA ALA A 79 -9.68 -8.21 8.10
C ALA A 79 -8.61 -9.24 7.68
N TRP A 80 -8.94 -10.10 6.71
CA TRP A 80 -8.10 -11.22 6.26
C TRP A 80 -7.64 -11.00 4.81
N HIS A 81 -6.71 -10.06 4.60
CA HIS A 81 -6.29 -9.62 3.26
C HIS A 81 -4.86 -10.04 2.89
N ALA A 82 -3.90 -10.00 3.82
CA ALA A 82 -2.48 -10.16 3.51
C ALA A 82 -1.98 -11.63 3.52
N GLY A 83 -2.71 -12.54 4.16
CA GLY A 83 -2.30 -13.94 4.33
C GLY A 83 -0.92 -14.09 4.99
N VAL A 84 -0.14 -15.09 4.56
CA VAL A 84 1.24 -15.32 5.03
C VAL A 84 2.16 -14.23 4.49
N SER A 85 2.58 -13.32 5.35
CA SER A 85 3.30 -12.10 4.96
C SER A 85 4.21 -11.60 6.08
N SER A 86 5.13 -10.69 5.78
CA SER A 86 5.99 -10.08 6.77
C SER A 86 6.52 -8.72 6.35
N TRP A 87 6.69 -7.82 7.32
CA TRP A 87 7.42 -6.56 7.15
C TRP A 87 8.15 -6.22 8.44
N GLU A 88 9.43 -5.85 8.36
CA GLU A 88 10.28 -5.50 9.52
C GLU A 88 10.23 -6.55 10.64
N GLY A 89 10.27 -7.83 10.24
CA GLY A 89 10.19 -8.98 11.15
C GLY A 89 8.81 -9.25 11.76
N GLN A 90 7.78 -8.44 11.47
CA GLN A 90 6.41 -8.65 11.91
C GLN A 90 5.65 -9.53 10.93
N THR A 91 5.07 -10.65 11.38
CA THR A 91 4.47 -11.68 10.50
C THR A 91 2.94 -11.70 10.48
N ASP A 92 2.23 -11.20 11.50
CA ASP A 92 0.77 -11.06 11.47
C ASP A 92 0.36 -9.68 10.94
N THR A 93 0.70 -9.40 9.69
CA THR A 93 0.43 -8.10 9.05
C THR A 93 -1.04 -7.75 9.10
N ASN A 94 -1.96 -8.70 8.87
CA ASN A 94 -3.42 -8.50 8.99
C ASN A 94 -3.84 -7.84 10.32
N SER A 95 -3.22 -8.22 11.46
CA SER A 95 -3.53 -7.60 12.75
C SER A 95 -3.04 -6.15 12.82
N ARG A 96 -1.95 -5.83 12.11
CA ARG A 96 -1.28 -4.53 12.13
C ARG A 96 -1.73 -3.59 11.03
N SER A 97 -2.44 -4.10 10.02
CA SER A 97 -2.74 -3.33 8.82
C SER A 97 -4.21 -3.00 8.65
N ILE A 98 -4.44 -1.86 8.00
CA ILE A 98 -5.62 -1.64 7.17
C ILE A 98 -5.31 -2.15 5.76
N GLY A 99 -6.32 -2.72 5.10
CA GLY A 99 -6.22 -3.34 3.79
C GLY A 99 -7.21 -2.71 2.84
N ILE A 100 -6.71 -2.17 1.72
CA ILE A 100 -7.52 -1.55 0.67
C ILE A 100 -7.40 -2.38 -0.60
N GLU A 101 -8.52 -2.94 -1.05
CA GLU A 101 -8.66 -3.57 -2.35
C GLU A 101 -9.03 -2.53 -3.40
N ILE A 102 -8.25 -2.45 -4.47
CA ILE A 102 -8.51 -1.49 -5.56
C ILE A 102 -9.03 -2.29 -6.75
N ALA A 103 -10.23 -1.95 -7.22
CA ALA A 103 -10.84 -2.66 -8.34
C ALA A 103 -9.96 -2.56 -9.58
N ASN A 104 -9.28 -3.65 -9.91
CA ASN A 104 -8.45 -3.78 -11.09
C ASN A 104 -8.27 -5.28 -11.41
N PRO A 105 -8.46 -5.69 -12.68
CA PRO A 105 -8.33 -7.10 -13.08
C PRO A 105 -6.95 -7.73 -12.84
N GLY A 106 -5.90 -6.93 -12.64
CA GLY A 106 -4.57 -7.40 -12.29
C GLY A 106 -3.85 -8.14 -13.43
N HIS A 107 -2.65 -8.66 -13.13
CA HIS A 107 -1.73 -9.26 -14.11
C HIS A 107 -2.35 -10.38 -14.95
N SER A 108 -3.21 -11.21 -14.35
CA SER A 108 -3.85 -12.34 -15.04
C SER A 108 -4.94 -11.95 -16.03
N ASN A 109 -5.43 -10.70 -15.99
CA ASN A 109 -6.59 -10.25 -16.76
C ASN A 109 -6.31 -8.92 -17.48
N GLY A 110 -5.13 -8.80 -18.11
CA GLY A 110 -4.75 -7.66 -18.95
C GLY A 110 -4.19 -6.45 -18.21
N TYR A 111 -4.41 -6.35 -16.90
CA TYR A 111 -3.84 -5.36 -16.00
C TYR A 111 -3.89 -3.92 -16.54
N PRO A 112 -5.07 -3.31 -16.73
CA PRO A 112 -5.16 -1.94 -17.24
C PRO A 112 -4.58 -0.92 -16.24
N PRO A 113 -4.21 0.30 -16.69
CA PRO A 113 -3.98 1.42 -15.78
C PRO A 113 -5.21 1.68 -14.89
N PHE A 114 -4.96 2.18 -13.70
CA PHE A 114 -6.02 2.57 -12.76
C PHE A 114 -6.63 3.91 -13.21
N PRO A 115 -7.98 4.05 -13.26
CA PRO A 115 -8.63 5.33 -13.56
C PRO A 115 -8.24 6.45 -12.60
N GLU A 116 -8.20 7.68 -13.10
CA GLU A 116 -7.79 8.84 -12.31
C GLU A 116 -8.70 9.06 -11.07
N ALA A 117 -10.03 8.98 -11.25
CA ALA A 117 -10.98 9.13 -10.16
C ALA A 117 -10.76 8.09 -9.04
N GLN A 118 -10.44 6.84 -9.42
CA GLN A 118 -10.10 5.78 -8.47
C GLN A 118 -8.82 6.12 -7.69
N ILE A 119 -7.77 6.61 -8.36
CA ILE A 119 -6.52 6.96 -7.68
C ILE A 119 -6.68 8.16 -6.75
N VAL A 120 -7.46 9.17 -7.14
CA VAL A 120 -7.80 10.30 -6.28
C VAL A 120 -8.53 9.80 -5.02
N ALA A 121 -9.50 8.91 -5.16
CA ALA A 121 -10.21 8.31 -4.04
C ALA A 121 -9.30 7.49 -3.13
N VAL A 122 -8.41 6.66 -3.71
CA VAL A 122 -7.41 5.89 -2.95
C VAL A 122 -6.50 6.83 -2.16
N ALA A 123 -5.98 7.90 -2.77
CA ALA A 123 -5.11 8.85 -2.07
C ALA A 123 -5.83 9.56 -0.91
N ALA A 124 -7.06 10.03 -1.14
CA ALA A 124 -7.87 10.66 -0.10
C ALA A 124 -8.20 9.71 1.06
N LEU A 125 -8.57 8.46 0.74
CA LEU A 125 -8.83 7.43 1.75
C LEU A 125 -7.57 7.10 2.56
N CYS A 126 -6.41 6.98 1.89
CA CYS A 126 -5.15 6.76 2.58
C CYS A 126 -4.83 7.93 3.53
N GLN A 127 -4.97 9.19 3.11
CA GLN A 127 -4.76 10.35 3.99
C GLN A 127 -5.66 10.32 5.23
N ASP A 128 -6.95 10.03 5.04
CA ASP A 128 -7.89 9.91 6.16
C ASP A 128 -7.47 8.83 7.15
N ILE A 129 -7.09 7.63 6.65
CA ILE A 129 -6.56 6.53 7.49
C ILE A 129 -5.29 6.95 8.23
N LEU A 130 -4.32 7.58 7.54
CA LEU A 130 -3.07 8.05 8.12
C LEU A 130 -3.28 9.15 9.18
N SER A 131 -4.37 9.92 9.09
CA SER A 131 -4.72 10.91 10.11
C SER A 131 -5.25 10.27 11.39
N ARG A 132 -5.92 9.11 11.27
CA ARG A 132 -6.56 8.38 12.38
C ARG A 132 -5.63 7.36 13.04
N HIS A 133 -4.65 6.83 12.31
CA HIS A 133 -3.72 5.78 12.79
C HIS A 133 -2.26 6.22 12.76
N PRO A 134 -1.41 5.71 13.68
CA PRO A 134 0.02 6.05 13.74
C PRO A 134 0.85 5.27 12.68
N ILE A 135 0.44 5.31 11.41
CA ILE A 135 1.11 4.59 10.32
C ILE A 135 2.23 5.46 9.76
N ARG A 136 3.47 4.95 9.80
CA ARG A 136 4.62 5.61 9.18
C ARG A 136 4.51 5.58 7.66
N ALA A 137 5.07 6.58 6.98
CA ALA A 137 5.05 6.65 5.52
C ALA A 137 5.70 5.43 4.85
N ASP A 138 6.75 4.86 5.44
CA ASP A 138 7.41 3.64 4.94
C ASP A 138 6.69 2.34 5.31
N ARG A 139 5.50 2.43 5.91
CA ARG A 139 4.58 1.32 6.18
C ARG A 139 3.25 1.44 5.43
N VAL A 140 3.22 2.29 4.40
CA VAL A 140 2.24 2.21 3.31
C VAL A 140 2.84 1.35 2.21
N LEU A 141 2.33 0.13 2.06
CA LEU A 141 3.00 -0.96 1.35
C LEU A 141 2.11 -1.57 0.28
N ALA A 142 2.73 -2.14 -0.73
CA ALA A 142 2.10 -3.09 -1.61
C ALA A 142 1.88 -4.44 -0.90
N HIS A 143 0.89 -5.23 -1.33
CA HIS A 143 0.83 -6.63 -0.91
C HIS A 143 2.07 -7.41 -1.36
N SER A 144 2.61 -7.10 -2.54
CA SER A 144 3.88 -7.65 -3.02
C SER A 144 5.07 -7.31 -2.14
N ASP A 145 5.05 -6.21 -1.37
CA ASP A 145 6.14 -5.90 -0.44
C ASP A 145 6.17 -6.85 0.75
N VAL A 146 4.99 -7.13 1.31
CA VAL A 146 4.85 -7.99 2.48
C VAL A 146 4.78 -9.47 2.13
N ALA A 147 4.51 -9.82 0.87
CA ALA A 147 4.39 -11.19 0.39
C ALA A 147 5.03 -11.40 -1.01
N PRO A 148 6.32 -11.08 -1.19
CA PRO A 148 6.98 -11.00 -2.50
C PRO A 148 6.99 -12.32 -3.28
N ALA A 149 6.97 -13.47 -2.59
CA ALA A 149 6.94 -14.78 -3.20
C ALA A 149 5.57 -15.21 -3.75
N ARG A 150 4.48 -14.52 -3.37
CA ARG A 150 3.11 -14.95 -3.68
C ARG A 150 2.29 -13.89 -4.42
N LYS A 151 2.66 -12.62 -4.30
CA LYS A 151 1.79 -11.49 -4.63
C LYS A 151 2.53 -10.49 -5.48
N ASP A 152 1.81 -9.96 -6.46
CA ASP A 152 2.30 -8.96 -7.40
C ASP A 152 1.58 -7.62 -7.24
N ASP A 153 0.48 -7.59 -6.49
CA ASP A 153 -0.41 -6.45 -6.31
C ASP A 153 0.17 -5.34 -5.40
N PRO A 154 -0.22 -4.07 -5.62
CA PRO A 154 -1.08 -3.57 -6.70
C PRO A 154 -0.33 -3.41 -8.05
N GLY A 155 0.94 -3.82 -8.10
CA GLY A 155 1.79 -3.94 -9.28
C GLY A 155 2.37 -2.62 -9.80
N GLU A 156 3.18 -2.71 -10.86
CA GLU A 156 3.97 -1.60 -11.39
C GLU A 156 3.16 -0.50 -12.10
N LYS A 157 1.91 -0.77 -12.49
CA LYS A 157 1.01 0.25 -13.05
C LYS A 157 0.31 1.07 -11.97
N PHE A 158 0.41 0.67 -10.69
CA PHE A 158 -0.12 1.47 -9.61
C PHE A 158 0.72 2.76 -9.45
N PRO A 159 0.10 3.95 -9.46
CA PRO A 159 0.84 5.20 -9.55
C PRO A 159 1.29 5.72 -8.17
N TRP A 160 2.18 4.98 -7.50
CA TRP A 160 2.74 5.33 -6.17
C TRP A 160 3.19 6.80 -6.02
N HIS A 161 3.78 7.38 -7.08
CA HIS A 161 4.17 8.80 -7.11
C HIS A 161 3.02 9.80 -6.85
N LEU A 162 1.79 9.50 -7.29
CA LEU A 162 0.63 10.36 -7.05
C LEU A 162 0.22 10.33 -5.58
N LEU A 163 0.26 9.14 -4.96
CA LEU A 163 0.05 8.99 -3.51
C LEU A 163 1.12 9.75 -2.74
N HIS A 164 2.39 9.57 -3.10
CA HIS A 164 3.51 10.24 -2.44
C HIS A 164 3.41 11.76 -2.55
N HIS A 165 3.04 12.29 -3.71
CA HIS A 165 2.80 13.73 -3.88
C HIS A 165 1.65 14.24 -3.01
N ALA A 166 0.65 13.39 -2.76
CA ALA A 166 -0.43 13.63 -1.83
C ALA A 166 -0.05 13.39 -0.35
N GLY A 167 1.24 13.19 -0.03
CA GLY A 167 1.71 12.95 1.34
C GLY A 167 1.47 11.53 1.86
N VAL A 168 1.15 10.57 0.98
CA VAL A 168 0.90 9.17 1.32
C VAL A 168 2.07 8.29 0.88
N GLY A 169 2.67 7.58 1.82
CA GLY A 169 3.72 6.62 1.53
C GLY A 169 5.11 7.24 1.35
N HIS A 170 6.12 6.38 1.42
CA HIS A 170 7.52 6.76 1.31
C HIS A 170 8.06 6.41 -0.07
N LEU A 171 8.60 7.39 -0.78
CA LEU A 171 9.14 7.23 -2.12
C LEU A 171 10.38 8.13 -2.29
N VAL A 172 11.27 7.75 -3.20
CA VAL A 172 12.34 8.60 -3.71
C VAL A 172 12.25 8.64 -5.23
N HIS A 173 12.99 9.55 -5.86
CA HIS A 173 13.14 9.53 -7.31
C HIS A 173 13.88 8.24 -7.73
N GLU A 174 13.34 7.50 -8.69
CA GLU A 174 14.00 6.30 -9.19
C GLU A 174 15.35 6.65 -9.82
N ALA A 175 16.42 5.91 -9.49
CA ALA A 175 17.71 6.15 -10.12
C ALA A 175 17.65 5.80 -11.62
N PRO A 176 18.31 6.55 -12.51
CA PRO A 176 18.24 6.29 -13.96
C PRO A 176 18.81 4.91 -14.31
N LEU A 177 18.26 4.29 -15.36
CA LEU A 177 18.79 3.03 -15.90
C LEU A 177 20.13 3.30 -16.59
N THR A 178 21.21 2.80 -16.01
CA THR A 178 22.57 2.87 -16.58
C THR A 178 23.18 1.48 -16.68
N GLY A 179 24.08 1.29 -17.65
CA GLY A 179 24.89 0.07 -17.70
C GLY A 179 25.80 -0.08 -16.48
N GLY A 180 26.23 -1.30 -16.20
CA GLY A 180 27.12 -1.58 -15.07
C GLY A 180 27.00 -3.01 -14.58
N ARG A 181 27.67 -3.30 -13.45
CA ARG A 181 27.51 -4.57 -12.75
C ARG A 181 26.08 -4.69 -12.24
N PHE A 182 25.50 -5.87 -12.39
CA PHE A 182 24.19 -6.25 -11.86
C PHE A 182 24.31 -7.59 -11.13
N PHE A 183 23.29 -7.94 -10.37
CA PHE A 183 23.15 -9.26 -9.73
C PHE A 183 21.86 -9.93 -10.17
N MET A 184 21.95 -11.22 -10.48
CA MET A 184 20.83 -12.06 -10.89
C MET A 184 20.96 -13.48 -10.32
N ARG A 185 19.93 -14.30 -10.55
CA ARG A 185 19.88 -15.68 -10.06
C ARG A 185 21.17 -16.45 -10.37
N GLY A 186 21.80 -16.99 -9.32
CA GLY A 186 23.05 -17.74 -9.39
C GLY A 186 24.31 -16.95 -9.01
N ASP A 187 24.24 -15.61 -8.93
CA ASP A 187 25.34 -14.81 -8.37
C ASP A 187 25.48 -15.06 -6.87
N ALA A 188 26.70 -14.90 -6.35
CA ALA A 188 26.99 -15.11 -4.94
C ALA A 188 28.15 -14.25 -4.39
N GLY A 189 28.25 -14.21 -3.07
CA GLY A 189 29.32 -13.55 -2.31
C GLY A 189 28.90 -12.25 -1.63
N GLN A 190 29.88 -11.56 -1.03
CA GLN A 190 29.67 -10.35 -0.21
C GLN A 190 28.80 -9.27 -0.86
N PRO A 191 28.88 -8.99 -2.18
CA PRO A 191 27.99 -8.00 -2.79
C PRO A 191 26.50 -8.40 -2.76
N VAL A 192 26.20 -9.71 -2.84
CA VAL A 192 24.84 -10.22 -2.70
C VAL A 192 24.38 -10.16 -1.24
N GLU A 193 25.27 -10.50 -0.29
CA GLU A 193 24.99 -10.34 1.15
C GLU A 193 24.65 -8.89 1.49
N ALA A 194 25.37 -7.93 0.92
CA ALA A 194 25.12 -6.50 1.11
C ALA A 194 23.75 -6.09 0.56
N LEU A 195 23.39 -6.52 -0.66
CA LEU A 195 22.07 -6.28 -1.24
C LEU A 195 20.95 -6.86 -0.38
N GLN A 196 21.07 -8.13 0.04
CA GLN A 196 20.10 -8.79 0.90
C GLN A 196 19.95 -8.06 2.24
N SER A 197 21.07 -7.62 2.82
CA SER A 197 21.10 -6.84 4.05
C SER A 197 20.40 -5.49 3.89
N MET A 198 20.58 -4.80 2.75
CA MET A 198 19.88 -3.54 2.47
C MET A 198 18.37 -3.75 2.31
N LEU A 199 17.95 -4.79 1.59
CA LEU A 199 16.52 -5.13 1.44
C LEU A 199 15.89 -5.48 2.80
N ALA A 200 16.58 -6.27 3.62
CA ALA A 200 16.16 -6.62 4.96
C ALA A 200 16.11 -5.38 5.88
N LEU A 201 17.11 -4.49 5.79
CA LEU A 201 17.14 -3.22 6.52
C LEU A 201 15.97 -2.30 6.14
N TYR A 202 15.54 -2.32 4.88
CA TYR A 202 14.34 -1.61 4.45
C TYR A 202 13.03 -2.29 4.90
N GLY A 203 13.07 -3.55 5.32
CA GLY A 203 11.91 -4.21 5.94
C GLY A 203 11.43 -5.47 5.22
N TYR A 204 11.99 -5.83 4.07
CA TYR A 204 11.63 -7.09 3.41
C TYR A 204 12.05 -8.29 4.26
N GLY A 205 11.15 -9.28 4.37
CA GLY A 205 11.45 -10.55 5.02
C GLY A 205 12.36 -11.43 4.16
N LEU A 206 13.67 -11.13 4.16
CA LEU A 206 14.68 -11.82 3.36
C LEU A 206 15.85 -12.29 4.23
N ALA A 207 16.26 -13.55 4.06
CA ALA A 207 17.45 -14.09 4.72
C ALA A 207 18.72 -13.63 3.99
N VAL A 208 19.77 -13.31 4.75
CA VAL A 208 21.09 -12.97 4.19
C VAL A 208 21.89 -14.26 4.03
N THR A 209 21.83 -14.84 2.83
CA THR A 209 22.48 -16.12 2.49
C THR A 209 23.76 -15.93 1.68
N GLY A 210 23.94 -14.75 1.07
CA GLY A 210 25.00 -14.47 0.12
C GLY A 210 24.84 -15.17 -1.23
N LEU A 211 23.71 -15.84 -1.48
CA LEU A 211 23.32 -16.42 -2.76
C LEU A 211 22.13 -15.65 -3.32
N TYR A 212 22.22 -15.21 -4.57
CA TYR A 212 21.09 -14.61 -5.27
C TYR A 212 20.18 -15.74 -5.74
N ASP A 213 19.34 -16.20 -4.82
CA ASP A 213 18.39 -17.27 -5.01
C ASP A 213 17.04 -16.76 -5.50
N GLU A 214 16.07 -17.67 -5.61
CA GLU A 214 14.71 -17.34 -6.02
C GLU A 214 14.04 -16.35 -5.05
N ALA A 215 14.27 -16.48 -3.74
CA ALA A 215 13.72 -15.55 -2.75
C ALA A 215 14.27 -14.13 -2.94
N THR A 216 15.57 -14.00 -3.19
CA THR A 216 16.22 -12.71 -3.48
C THR A 216 15.65 -12.10 -4.76
N GLU A 217 15.49 -12.88 -5.83
CA GLU A 217 14.90 -12.39 -7.08
C GLU A 217 13.46 -11.91 -6.88
N GLN A 218 12.64 -12.66 -6.14
CA GLN A 218 11.24 -12.30 -5.85
C GLN A 218 11.16 -10.99 -5.06
N VAL A 219 12.00 -10.81 -4.05
CA VAL A 219 12.08 -9.55 -3.28
C VAL A 219 12.53 -8.39 -4.16
N VAL A 220 13.56 -8.58 -4.99
CA VAL A 220 14.02 -7.53 -5.90
C VAL A 220 12.93 -7.15 -6.90
N ARG A 221 12.19 -8.13 -7.41
CA ARG A 221 11.06 -7.88 -8.33
C ARG A 221 9.93 -7.10 -7.65
N ALA A 222 9.56 -7.47 -6.41
CA ALA A 222 8.57 -6.72 -5.63
C ALA A 222 9.02 -5.27 -5.36
N PHE A 223 10.27 -5.10 -4.93
CA PHE A 223 10.88 -3.78 -4.75
C PHE A 223 10.82 -2.92 -6.02
N GLN A 224 11.15 -3.50 -7.18
CA GLN A 224 11.07 -2.79 -8.47
C GLN A 224 9.63 -2.37 -8.79
N ARG A 225 8.62 -3.20 -8.53
CA ARG A 225 7.21 -2.85 -8.77
C ARG A 225 6.75 -1.63 -7.97
N HIS A 226 7.25 -1.46 -6.76
CA HIS A 226 6.90 -0.32 -5.93
C HIS A 226 7.78 0.90 -6.27
N PHE A 227 9.10 0.74 -6.17
CA PHE A 227 10.02 1.88 -6.08
C PHE A 227 10.82 2.17 -7.36
N ARG A 228 10.98 1.19 -8.27
CA ARG A 228 11.84 1.29 -9.47
C ARG A 228 11.15 0.68 -10.70
N ARG A 229 10.07 1.33 -11.14
CA ARG A 229 9.05 0.77 -12.04
C ARG A 229 9.45 0.74 -13.51
N ALA A 230 10.48 1.51 -13.90
CA ALA A 230 10.97 1.56 -15.28
C ALA A 230 11.34 0.19 -15.89
N LYS A 231 11.70 -0.82 -15.06
CA LYS A 231 12.01 -2.19 -15.52
C LYS A 231 11.89 -3.24 -14.41
N VAL A 232 10.82 -4.01 -14.39
CA VAL A 232 10.57 -5.03 -13.36
C VAL A 232 11.02 -6.41 -13.84
N ASP A 233 12.31 -6.72 -13.66
CA ASP A 233 12.95 -7.92 -14.18
C ASP A 233 13.54 -8.85 -13.12
N GLY A 234 13.54 -8.44 -11.85
CA GLY A 234 14.14 -9.20 -10.76
C GLY A 234 15.67 -9.20 -10.79
N VAL A 235 16.30 -8.36 -11.62
CA VAL A 235 17.76 -8.18 -11.69
C VAL A 235 18.15 -6.93 -10.90
N ALA A 236 19.01 -7.08 -9.91
CA ALA A 236 19.51 -5.97 -9.11
C ALA A 236 20.63 -5.23 -9.83
N ASP A 237 20.25 -4.31 -10.71
CA ASP A 237 21.13 -3.37 -11.37
C ASP A 237 21.47 -2.14 -10.49
N LEU A 238 22.36 -1.27 -11.00
CA LEU A 238 22.77 -0.07 -10.28
C LEU A 238 21.57 0.83 -9.92
N SER A 239 20.59 0.95 -10.81
CA SER A 239 19.38 1.72 -10.56
C SER A 239 18.60 1.17 -9.36
N THR A 240 18.43 -0.14 -9.27
CA THR A 240 17.79 -0.83 -8.14
C THR A 240 18.53 -0.54 -6.83
N ILE A 241 19.86 -0.70 -6.84
CA ILE A 241 20.70 -0.54 -5.65
C ILE A 241 20.71 0.92 -5.16
N MET A 242 20.83 1.89 -6.07
CA MET A 242 20.83 3.32 -5.72
C MET A 242 19.46 3.77 -5.20
N THR A 243 18.37 3.32 -5.83
CA THR A 243 17.01 3.61 -5.36
C THR A 243 16.79 3.06 -3.94
N LEU A 244 17.24 1.82 -3.67
CA LEU A 244 17.15 1.20 -2.34
C LEU A 244 18.01 1.95 -1.31
N ARG A 245 19.23 2.35 -1.68
CA ARG A 245 20.11 3.15 -0.82
C ARG A 245 19.43 4.46 -0.43
N ASP A 246 18.86 5.17 -1.39
CA ASP A 246 18.26 6.47 -1.16
C ASP A 246 17.01 6.36 -0.29
N LEU A 247 16.20 5.32 -0.51
CA LEU A 247 15.10 4.98 0.39
C LEU A 247 15.59 4.73 1.82
N ILE A 248 16.60 3.89 2.02
CA ILE A 248 17.15 3.62 3.36
C ILE A 248 17.62 4.92 4.03
N ALA A 249 18.28 5.81 3.27
CA ALA A 249 18.78 7.08 3.78
C ALA A 249 17.68 8.09 4.14
N SER A 250 16.52 8.04 3.46
CA SER A 250 15.39 8.94 3.69
C SER A 250 14.29 8.36 4.58
N ARG A 251 14.46 7.14 5.12
CA ARG A 251 13.43 6.51 5.95
C ARG A 251 13.00 7.43 7.09
N PRO A 252 11.70 7.57 7.36
CA PRO A 252 11.23 8.28 8.53
C PRO A 252 11.71 7.55 9.79
N GLY A 253 12.35 8.29 10.70
CA GLY A 253 12.66 7.80 12.04
C GLY A 253 11.37 7.53 12.82
N ASP A 254 11.48 6.76 13.91
CA ASP A 254 10.33 6.39 14.75
C ASP A 254 9.56 7.61 15.33
N ASP A 255 10.24 8.77 15.42
CA ASP A 255 9.71 10.02 15.98
C ASP A 255 9.39 11.10 14.92
N ALA A 256 9.36 10.77 13.63
CA ALA A 256 9.16 11.78 12.58
C ALA A 256 7.79 12.50 12.73
N PRO A 257 7.76 13.86 12.77
CA PRO A 257 6.53 14.61 12.91
C PRO A 257 5.61 14.39 11.70
N ARG A 258 4.33 14.12 11.98
CA ARG A 258 3.31 13.87 10.94
C ARG A 258 3.09 15.14 10.12
N PRO A 259 2.83 15.03 8.80
CA PRO A 259 2.41 16.18 8.02
C PRO A 259 1.09 16.70 8.59
N THR A 260 1.13 17.87 9.22
CA THR A 260 -0.08 18.60 9.61
C THR A 260 -0.68 19.22 8.36
N HIS A 261 -1.91 18.84 8.00
CA HIS A 261 -2.65 19.55 6.97
C HIS A 261 -2.82 21.01 7.43
N HIS A 262 -2.16 21.94 6.74
CA HIS A 262 -2.48 23.36 6.87
C HIS A 262 -3.88 23.56 6.28
N ASP A 263 -4.85 23.80 7.15
CA ASP A 263 -6.15 24.31 6.79
C ASP A 263 -5.95 25.62 6.01
N HIS A 264 -6.21 25.59 4.71
CA HIS A 264 -6.25 26.80 3.89
C HIS A 264 -7.50 27.58 4.26
N GLY A 265 -7.37 28.37 5.33
CA GLY A 265 -8.39 29.29 5.80
C GLY A 265 -8.96 30.10 4.65
N HIS A 266 -10.26 29.93 4.43
CA HIS A 266 -11.08 30.77 3.58
C HIS A 266 -11.00 32.22 4.09
N PRO A 267 -10.67 33.21 3.24
CA PRO A 267 -10.76 34.60 3.64
C PRO A 267 -12.24 34.98 3.73
N HIS A 268 -12.73 35.16 4.96
CA HIS A 268 -13.97 35.89 5.20
C HIS A 268 -13.79 37.35 4.74
N SER A 269 -14.37 37.70 3.59
CA SER A 269 -14.56 39.09 3.20
C SER A 269 -15.70 39.68 4.03
N HIS A 270 -15.36 40.61 4.91
CA HIS A 270 -16.28 41.50 5.59
C HIS A 270 -17.00 42.40 4.58
N ASP A 271 -18.33 42.41 4.69
CA ASP A 271 -19.22 43.38 4.07
C ASP A 271 -19.49 44.52 5.07
N PRO A 272 -19.29 45.81 4.73
CA PRO A 272 -19.76 46.90 5.57
C PRO A 272 -20.89 47.65 4.86
N ASP A 273 -22.12 47.23 5.15
CA ASP A 273 -23.30 48.05 4.90
C ASP A 273 -23.61 48.87 6.18
N GLY A 274 -23.52 50.19 6.08
CA GLY A 274 -23.78 51.14 7.16
C GLY A 274 -24.39 52.43 6.60
N PRO A 275 -25.59 52.85 7.07
CA PRO A 275 -26.40 53.84 6.37
C PRO A 275 -25.96 55.28 6.68
N ARG A 276 -26.02 56.15 5.68
CA ARG A 276 -25.92 57.61 5.87
C ARG A 276 -27.32 58.20 6.05
N HIS A 277 -27.59 58.74 7.22
CA HIS A 277 -28.67 59.70 7.45
C HIS A 277 -28.09 61.10 7.66
N THR A 278 -28.79 62.06 7.03
CA THR A 278 -28.76 63.54 7.13
C THR A 278 -27.50 64.28 6.70
#